data_AF-X1VIH2-F1
#
_entry.id   AF-X1VIH2-F1
#
_cell.length_a   1.000
_cell.length_b   1.000
_cell.length_c   1.000
_cell.angle_alpha   90.00
_cell.angle_beta   90.00
_cell.angle_gamma   90.00
#
_symmetry.space_group_name_H-M   'P 1'
#
loop_
_entity.id
_entity.type
_entity.pdbx_description
1 polymer ?
#
loop_
_entity_poly.entity_id
_entity_poly.type
_entity_poly.pdbx_seq_one_letter_code
_entity_poly.pdbx_strand_id
1 'polypeptide(L)' 'MPIPGVSKKLGAALLKNFGSLQAVAQATEHDLATTPLIGPSKARMIYNWMRRKEAYK' A
#
# COMPACT_ATOMS: atom_id res chain seq x y z
N MET A 1 -6.26 11.43 0.52
CA MET A 1 -7.03 10.68 -0.50
C MET A 1 -6.97 9.20 -0.20
N PRO A 2 -8.09 8.46 -0.25
CA PRO A 2 -8.09 7.01 -0.15
C PRO A 2 -7.40 6.39 -1.38
N ILE A 3 -6.62 5.33 -1.19
CA ILE A 3 -6.08 4.54 -2.29
C ILE A 3 -7.28 3.80 -2.93
N PRO A 4 -7.54 3.93 -4.24
CA PRO A 4 -8.61 3.21 -4.92
C PRO A 4 -8.51 1.71 -4.59
N GLY A 5 -9.62 1.05 -4.30
CA GLY A 5 -9.65 -0.39 -3.97
C GLY A 5 -9.01 -0.80 -2.63
N VAL A 6 -8.53 0.14 -1.82
CA VAL A 6 -8.08 -0.11 -0.44
C VAL A 6 -9.15 0.37 0.54
N SER A 7 -9.82 -0.59 1.18
CA SER A 7 -10.75 -0.30 2.27
C SER A 7 -10.00 0.22 3.51
N LYS A 8 -10.69 0.96 4.40
CA LYS A 8 -10.11 1.43 5.68
C LYS A 8 -9.43 0.31 6.49
N LYS A 9 -9.99 -0.90 6.48
CA LYS A 9 -9.40 -2.10 7.12
C LYS A 9 -8.05 -2.49 6.51
N LEU A 10 -7.90 -2.39 5.19
CA LEU A 10 -6.64 -2.66 4.50
C LEU A 10 -5.59 -1.60 4.79
N GLY A 11 -5.99 -0.33 4.80
CA GLY A 11 -5.11 0.76 5.21
C GLY A 11 -4.61 0.57 6.65
N ALA A 12 -5.50 0.15 7.57
CA ALA A 12 -5.12 -0.16 8.94
C ALA A 12 -4.18 -1.38 9.03
N ALA A 13 -4.39 -2.42 8.22
CA ALA A 13 -3.49 -3.58 8.16
C ALA A 13 -2.09 -3.21 7.65
N LEU A 14 -2.02 -2.38 6.60
CA LEU A 14 -0.76 -1.83 6.08
C LEU A 14 -0.03 -0.99 7.13
N LEU A 15 -0.74 -0.07 7.78
CA LEU A 15 -0.15 0.75 8.83
C LEU A 15 0.27 -0.08 10.04
N LYS A 16 -0.45 -1.16 10.36
CA LYS A 16 -0.05 -2.09 11.43
C LYS A 16 1.20 -2.90 11.06
N ASN A 17 1.35 -3.27 9.79
CA ASN A 17 2.50 -4.08 9.32
C ASN A 17 3.76 -3.23 9.11
N PHE A 18 3.62 -2.04 8.53
CA PHE A 18 4.74 -1.16 8.17
C PHE A 18 4.96 0.01 9.14
N GLY A 19 4.04 0.25 10.08
CA GLY A 19 4.11 1.32 11.07
C GLY A 19 3.70 2.71 10.56
N SER A 20 3.98 3.04 9.30
CA SER A 20 3.66 4.37 8.76
C SER A 20 3.33 4.35 7.28
N LEU A 21 2.61 5.38 6.82
CA LEU A 21 2.28 5.59 5.41
C LEU A 21 3.53 5.78 4.55
N GLN A 22 4.60 6.32 5.12
CA GLN A 22 5.88 6.51 4.45
C GLN A 22 6.62 5.17 4.27
N ALA A 23 6.59 4.30 5.27
CA ALA A 23 7.10 2.94 5.14
C ALA A 23 6.34 2.13 4.09
N VAL A 24 5.00 2.27 4.04
CA VAL A 24 4.17 1.66 2.98
C VAL A 24 4.54 2.18 1.59
N ALA A 25 4.87 3.47 1.45
CA ALA A 25 5.27 4.06 0.18
C ALA A 25 6.68 3.61 -0.27
N GLN A 26 7.57 3.33 0.67
CA GLN A 26 8.92 2.80 0.41
C GLN A 26 8.93 1.27 0.23
N ALA A 27 7.89 0.58 0.67
CA ALA A 27 7.76 -0.86 0.55
C ALA A 27 7.68 -1.33 -0.92
N THR A 28 8.24 -2.51 -1.19
CA THR A 28 8.15 -3.13 -2.52
C THR A 28 6.79 -3.78 -2.75
N GLU A 29 6.45 -4.10 -4.01
CA GLU A 29 5.26 -4.90 -4.32
C GLU A 29 5.23 -6.22 -3.53
N HIS A 30 6.40 -6.85 -3.33
CA HIS A 30 6.50 -8.10 -2.59
C HIS A 30 6.20 -7.88 -1.11
N ASP A 31 6.83 -6.87 -0.49
CA ASP A 31 6.55 -6.51 0.91
C ASP A 31 5.07 -6.20 1.13
N LEU A 32 4.46 -5.43 0.23
CA LEU A 32 3.03 -5.10 0.33
C LEU A 32 2.16 -6.37 0.26
N ALA A 33 2.55 -7.36 -0.54
CA ALA A 33 1.86 -8.66 -0.63
C ALA A 33 2.04 -9.55 0.61
N THR A 34 3.02 -9.28 1.49
CA THR A 34 3.14 -9.97 2.79
C THR A 34 2.08 -9.51 3.80
N THR A 35 1.40 -8.40 3.51
CA THR A 35 0.41 -7.83 4.43
C THR A 35 -0.85 -8.69 4.46
N PRO A 36 -1.34 -9.08 5.64
CA PRO A 36 -2.59 -9.84 5.74
C PRO A 36 -3.72 -9.09 5.03
N LEU A 37 -4.48 -9.80 4.20
CA LEU A 37 -5.58 -9.32 3.34
C LEU A 37 -5.14 -8.63 2.02
N ILE A 38 -3.84 -8.48 1.76
CA ILE A 38 -3.30 -7.95 0.50
C ILE A 38 -2.67 -9.07 -0.31
N GLY A 39 -3.38 -9.51 -1.34
CA GLY A 39 -2.81 -10.38 -2.35
C GLY A 39 -1.92 -9.63 -3.36
N PRO A 40 -1.19 -10.36 -4.22
CA PRO A 40 -0.25 -9.78 -5.19
C PRO A 40 -0.88 -8.76 -6.13
N SER A 41 -2.14 -8.97 -6.57
CA SER A 41 -2.85 -8.00 -7.42
C SER A 41 -3.11 -6.67 -6.72
N LYS A 42 -3.48 -6.69 -5.44
CA LYS A 42 -3.70 -5.47 -4.65
C LYS A 42 -2.38 -4.78 -4.32
N ALA A 43 -1.35 -5.55 -3.99
CA ALA A 43 -0.01 -5.04 -3.72
C ALA A 43 0.53 -4.22 -4.90
N ARG A 44 0.46 -4.79 -6.12
CA ARG A 44 0.83 -4.10 -7.36
C ARG A 44 0.05 -2.81 -7.57
N MET A 45 -1.27 -2.85 -7.32
CA MET A 45 -2.12 -1.68 -7.51
C MET A 45 -1.79 -0.56 -6.52
N ILE A 46 -1.53 -0.91 -5.26
CA ILE A 46 -1.11 0.03 -4.20
C ILE A 46 0.25 0.63 -4.54
N TYR A 47 1.21 -0.20 -4.92
CA TYR A 47 2.55 0.23 -5.33
C TYR A 47 2.49 1.23 -6.49
N ASN A 48 1.80 0.88 -7.57
CA ASN A 48 1.63 1.76 -8.72
C ASN A 48 0.94 3.08 -8.36
N TRP A 49 -0.06 3.04 -7.48
CA TRP A 49 -0.74 4.23 -7.01
C TRP A 49 0.18 5.14 -6.18
N MET A 50 0.97 4.56 -5.27
CA MET A 50 1.94 5.31 -4.45
C MET A 50 3.01 5.96 -5.33
N ARG A 51 3.55 5.24 -6.32
CA ARG A 51 4.54 5.77 -7.27
C ARG A 51 3.99 6.89 -8.14
N ARG A 52 2.76 6.74 -8.67
CA ARG A 52 2.10 7.83 -9.38
C ARG A 52 1.96 9.05 -8.48
N LYS A 53 1.50 8.88 -7.24
CA LYS A 53 1.34 9.99 -6.29
C LYS A 53 2.67 10.70 -5.99
N GLU A 54 3.77 9.95 -5.85
CA GLU A 54 5.11 10.52 -5.62
C GLU A 54 5.60 11.33 -6.83
N ALA A 55 5.27 10.91 -8.06
CA ALA A 55 5.61 11.63 -9.28
C ALA A 55 4.79 12.93 -9.51
N TYR A 56 3.66 13.09 -8.83
CA TYR A 56 2.81 14.29 -8.89
C TYR A 56 3.01 15.23 -7.68
N LYS A 57 4.07 15.03 -6.90
CA LYS A 57 4.40 15.84 -5.72
C LYS A 57 5.53 16.81 -6.04
#